data_AF-A0A820NKP9-F1
#
_entry.id   AF-A0A820NKP9-F1
#
_cell.length_a   1.000
_cell.length_b   1.000
_cell.length_c   1.000
_cell.angle_alpha   90.00
_cell.angle_beta   90.00
_cell.angle_gamma   90.00
#
_symmetry.space_group_name_H-M   'P 1'
#
loop_
_entity.id
_entity.type
_entity.pdbx_description
1 polymer ?
#
loop_
_entity_poly.entity_id
_entity_poly.type
_entity_poly.pdbx_seq_one_letter_code
_entity_poly.pdbx_strand_id
1 'polypeptide(L)'
;MVFFISTLEEYFSFLDKIELNTLFYTLLGLTWIISLWEHYLSYRQYQNYKRNRNVPSELADVMTEEELNKARSYAQDKMRYNEIHPIFNEVETTVKL
;
A
#
# COMPACT_ATOMS: atom_id res chain seq x y z
N MET A 1 0.52 39.66 -8.40
CA MET A 1 0.09 39.50 -6.99
C MET A 1 -1.44 39.47 -6.88
N VAL A 2 -2.18 40.43 -7.46
CA VAL A 2 -3.66 40.47 -7.46
C VAL A 2 -4.31 39.23 -8.10
N PHE A 3 -3.79 38.74 -9.24
CA PHE A 3 -4.29 37.54 -9.91
C PHE A 3 -4.20 36.25 -9.07
N PHE A 4 -3.21 36.16 -8.18
CA PHE A 4 -3.03 34.99 -7.32
C PHE A 4 -4.00 35.02 -6.13
N ILE A 5 -4.31 36.21 -5.64
CA ILE A 5 -5.29 36.41 -4.56
C ILE A 5 -6.70 36.11 -5.06
N SER A 6 -7.07 36.57 -6.26
CA SER A 6 -8.39 36.27 -6.84
C SER A 6 -8.60 34.78 -7.10
N THR A 7 -7.56 34.06 -7.55
CA THR A 7 -7.63 32.60 -7.69
C THR A 7 -7.79 31.92 -6.33
N LEU A 8 -7.08 32.39 -5.30
CA LEU A 8 -7.20 31.82 -3.96
C LEU A 8 -8.57 32.06 -3.33
N GLU A 9 -9.17 33.23 -3.56
CA GLU A 9 -10.54 33.53 -3.12
C GLU A 9 -11.58 32.64 -3.82
N GLU A 10 -11.38 32.34 -5.11
CA GLU A 10 -12.23 31.44 -5.87
C GLU A 10 -12.13 29.99 -5.34
N TYR A 11 -10.93 29.52 -5.02
CA TYR A 11 -10.72 28.22 -4.38
C TYR A 11 -11.34 28.17 -2.97
N PHE A 12 -11.16 29.20 -2.14
CA PHE A 12 -11.78 29.25 -0.81
C PHE A 12 -13.30 29.27 -0.88
N SER A 13 -13.88 30.04 -1.81
CA SER A 13 -15.32 30.06 -2.10
C SER A 13 -15.85 28.70 -2.53
N PHE A 14 -15.06 27.92 -3.27
CA PHE A 14 -15.42 26.57 -3.67
C PHE A 14 -15.34 25.59 -2.49
N LEU A 15 -14.33 25.71 -1.64
CA LEU A 15 -14.17 24.87 -0.44
C LEU A 15 -15.29 25.11 0.58
N ASP A 16 -15.74 26.34 0.75
CA ASP A 16 -16.85 26.68 1.67
C ASP A 16 -18.20 26.07 1.24
N LYS A 17 -18.33 25.72 -0.04
CA LYS A 17 -19.54 25.07 -0.59
C LYS A 17 -19.53 23.56 -0.40
N ILE A 18 -18.40 22.96 -0.05
CA ILE A 18 -18.28 21.51 0.13
C ILE A 18 -18.74 21.14 1.54
N GLU A 19 -19.71 20.24 1.66
CA GLU A 19 -20.09 19.70 2.96
C GLU A 19 -18.95 18.85 3.54
N LEU A 20 -18.66 19.06 4.82
CA LEU A 20 -17.61 18.34 5.55
C LEU A 20 -17.76 16.81 5.43
N ASN A 21 -18.99 16.32 5.43
CA ASN A 21 -19.31 14.91 5.23
C ASN A 21 -18.85 14.39 3.87
N THR A 22 -19.07 15.16 2.80
CA THR A 22 -18.63 14.80 1.45
C THR A 22 -17.11 14.72 1.38
N LEU A 23 -16.40 15.67 2.02
CA LEU A 23 -14.95 15.68 2.06
C LEU A 23 -14.40 14.46 2.82
N PHE A 24 -15.00 14.15 3.97
CA PHE A 24 -14.65 12.97 4.77
C PHE A 24 -14.84 11.66 4.01
N TYR A 25 -16.02 11.43 3.40
CA TYR A 25 -16.28 10.21 2.63
C TYR A 25 -15.38 10.10 1.39
N THR A 26 -15.04 11.23 0.76
CA THR A 26 -14.13 11.25 -0.38
C THR A 26 -12.71 10.87 0.03
N LEU A 27 -12.22 11.43 1.13
CA LEU A 27 -10.91 11.07 1.69
C LEU A 27 -10.88 9.59 2.10
N LEU A 28 -11.88 9.14 2.86
CA LEU A 28 -11.99 7.75 3.29
C LEU A 28 -12.00 6.81 2.08
N GLY A 29 -12.84 7.09 1.07
CA GLY A 29 -12.91 6.29 -0.15
C GLY A 29 -11.57 6.23 -0.89
N LEU A 30 -10.88 7.36 -1.02
CA LEU A 30 -9.58 7.42 -1.70
C LEU A 30 -8.51 6.63 -0.94
N THR A 31 -8.45 6.75 0.39
CA THR A 31 -7.51 5.97 1.21
C THR A 31 -7.76 4.47 1.06
N TRP A 32 -9.02 4.03 1.15
CA TRP A 32 -9.38 2.62 0.95
C TRP A 32 -9.03 2.11 -0.45
N ILE A 33 -9.20 2.91 -1.51
CA ILE A 33 -8.82 2.54 -2.88
C ILE A 33 -7.30 2.31 -2.97
N ILE A 34 -6.50 3.21 -2.39
CA ILE A 34 -5.03 3.09 -2.40
C ILE A 34 -4.61 1.83 -1.61
N SER A 35 -5.16 1.62 -0.43
CA SER A 35 -4.82 0.46 0.41
C SER A 35 -5.21 -0.87 -0.27
N LEU A 36 -6.35 -0.92 -0.98
CA LEU A 36 -6.74 -2.08 -1.79
C LEU A 36 -5.80 -2.30 -2.99
N TRP A 37 -5.32 -1.22 -3.61
CA TRP A 37 -4.37 -1.30 -4.72
C TRP A 37 -3.00 -1.85 -4.27
N GLU A 38 -2.48 -1.39 -3.14
CA GLU A 38 -1.24 -1.91 -2.56
C GLU A 38 -1.36 -3.39 -2.18
N HIS A 39 -2.51 -3.79 -1.65
CA HIS A 39 -2.80 -5.19 -1.36
C HIS A 39 -2.81 -6.04 -2.65
N TYR A 40 -3.45 -5.55 -3.71
CA TYR A 40 -3.46 -6.22 -5.01
C TYR A 40 -2.05 -6.40 -5.60
N LEU A 41 -1.21 -5.37 -5.53
CA LEU A 41 0.18 -5.46 -5.99
C LEU A 41 0.99 -6.47 -5.18
N SER A 42 0.82 -6.48 -3.86
CA SER A 42 1.49 -7.43 -2.95
C SER A 42 1.08 -8.88 -3.25
N TYR A 43 -0.22 -9.11 -3.44
CA TYR A 43 -0.75 -10.41 -3.84
C TYR A 43 -0.15 -10.89 -5.18
N ARG A 44 0.01 -9.98 -6.16
CA ARG A 44 0.68 -10.31 -7.43
C ARG A 44 2.15 -10.64 -7.24
N GLN A 45 2.86 -9.91 -6.38
CA GLN A 45 4.25 -10.23 -6.05
C GLN A 45 4.36 -11.60 -5.40
N TYR A 46 3.44 -11.94 -4.49
CA TYR A 46 3.38 -13.26 -3.85
C TYR A 46 3.15 -14.38 -4.88
N GLN A 47 2.23 -14.18 -5.83
CA GLN A 47 1.98 -15.15 -6.89
C GLN A 47 3.19 -15.33 -7.82
N ASN A 48 3.88 -14.24 -8.17
CA ASN A 48 5.10 -14.31 -8.97
C ASN A 48 6.23 -15.01 -8.21
N TYR A 49 6.41 -14.71 -6.93
CA TYR A 49 7.40 -15.37 -6.06
C TYR A 49 7.13 -16.87 -5.93
N LYS A 50 5.86 -17.27 -5.80
CA LYS A 50 5.45 -18.68 -5.75
C LYS A 50 5.68 -19.40 -7.09
N ARG A 51 5.53 -18.70 -8.22
CA ARG A 51 5.67 -19.25 -9.58
C ARG A 51 7.14 -19.36 -10.00
N ASN A 52 7.98 -18.40 -9.63
CA ASN A 52 9.43 -18.45 -9.84
C ASN A 52 10.12 -19.28 -8.74
N ARG A 53 9.93 -20.60 -8.78
CA ARG A 53 10.63 -21.55 -7.88
C ARG A 53 12.10 -21.75 -8.22
N ASN A 54 12.56 -21.23 -9.36
CA ASN A 54 13.91 -21.49 -9.86
C ASN A 54 14.93 -20.68 -9.06
N VAL A 55 15.77 -21.39 -8.30
CA VAL A 55 17.00 -20.83 -7.73
C VAL A 55 17.84 -20.33 -8.91
N PRO A 56 18.28 -19.06 -8.93
CA PRO A 56 19.28 -18.65 -9.91
C PRO A 56 20.51 -19.54 -9.72
N SER A 57 20.92 -20.27 -10.76
CA SER A 57 22.06 -21.19 -10.71
C SER A 57 23.37 -20.51 -10.26
N GLU A 58 23.42 -19.19 -10.38
CA GLU A 58 24.50 -18.30 -9.96
C GLU A 58 24.65 -18.18 -8.44
N LEU A 59 23.58 -18.43 -7.66
CA LEU A 59 23.59 -18.33 -6.19
C LEU A 59 23.82 -19.68 -5.50
N ALA A 60 23.77 -20.78 -6.25
CA ALA A 60 23.97 -22.14 -5.72
C ALA A 60 25.41 -22.39 -5.26
N ASP A 61 26.38 -21.63 -5.79
CA ASP A 61 27.80 -21.75 -5.47
C ASP A 61 28.20 -20.94 -4.21
N VAL A 62 27.34 -20.01 -3.78
CA VAL A 62 27.60 -19.08 -2.66
C VAL A 62 26.74 -19.37 -1.43
N MET A 63 25.57 -20.01 -1.62
CA MET A 63 24.62 -20.27 -0.53
C MET A 63 24.24 -21.75 -0.46
N THR A 64 24.40 -22.33 0.74
CA THR A 64 24.06 -23.72 0.99
C THR A 64 22.54 -23.95 0.82
N GLU A 65 22.13 -25.13 0.35
CA GLU A 65 20.71 -25.44 0.07
C GLU A 65 19.80 -25.22 1.31
N GLU A 66 20.35 -25.45 2.50
CA GLU A 66 19.69 -25.23 3.78
C GLU A 66 19.46 -23.73 4.09
N GLU A 67 20.44 -22.88 3.82
CA GLU A 67 20.34 -21.42 3.99
C GLU A 67 19.36 -20.80 2.99
N LEU A 68 19.32 -21.33 1.76
CA LEU A 68 18.32 -20.99 0.75
C LEU A 68 16.90 -21.30 1.20
N ASN A 69 16.67 -22.50 1.75
CA ASN A 69 15.36 -22.89 2.24
C ASN A 69 14.93 -22.03 3.43
N LYS A 70 15.86 -21.67 4.32
CA LYS A 70 15.60 -20.77 5.45
C LYS A 70 15.32 -19.33 5.02
N ALA A 71 16.07 -18.80 4.06
CA ALA A 71 15.84 -17.47 3.51
C ALA A 71 14.48 -17.39 2.81
N ARG A 72 14.06 -18.47 2.14
CA ARG A 72 12.76 -18.56 1.46
C ARG A 72 11.58 -18.59 2.42
N SER A 73 11.64 -19.40 3.48
CA SER A 73 10.58 -19.44 4.48
C SER A 73 10.44 -18.07 5.16
N TYR A 74 11.56 -17.43 5.50
CA TYR A 74 11.57 -16.07 6.04
C TYR A 74 10.95 -15.05 5.07
N ALA A 75 11.29 -15.11 3.78
CA ALA A 75 10.71 -14.21 2.77
C ALA A 75 9.19 -14.40 2.65
N GLN A 76 8.69 -15.65 2.69
CA GLN A 76 7.25 -15.93 2.66
C GLN A 76 6.53 -15.40 3.89
N ASP A 77 7.09 -15.61 5.08
CA ASP A 77 6.51 -15.11 6.32
C ASP A 77 6.54 -13.57 6.39
N LYS A 78 7.62 -12.96 5.90
CA LYS A 78 7.73 -11.50 5.78
C LYS A 78 6.69 -10.92 4.81
N MET A 79 6.43 -11.58 3.69
CA MET A 79 5.38 -11.15 2.75
C MET A 79 3.99 -11.23 3.39
N ARG A 80 3.69 -12.32 4.11
CA ARG A 80 2.42 -12.44 4.86
C ARG A 80 2.25 -11.36 5.92
N TYR A 81 3.30 -11.07 6.67
CA TYR A 81 3.26 -9.98 7.67
C TYR A 81 3.03 -8.61 7.00
N ASN A 82 3.74 -8.34 5.91
CA ASN A 82 3.60 -7.11 5.15
C ASN A 82 2.22 -6.96 4.47
N GLU A 83 1.48 -8.05 4.24
CA GLU A 83 0.10 -7.98 3.74
C GLU A 83 -0.93 -7.72 4.84
N ILE A 84 -0.75 -8.30 6.03
CA ILE A 84 -1.75 -8.25 7.12
C ILE A 84 -1.61 -6.98 7.96
N HIS A 85 -0.37 -6.54 8.23
CA HIS A 85 -0.11 -5.38 9.08
C HIS A 85 -0.73 -4.07 8.55
N PRO A 86 -0.64 -3.73 7.25
CA PRO A 86 -1.23 -2.50 6.71
C PRO A 86 -2.76 -2.52 6.80
N ILE A 87 -3.39 -3.67 6.55
CA ILE A 87 -4.85 -3.82 6.65
C ILE A 87 -5.32 -3.55 8.08
N PHE A 88 -4.60 -4.08 9.07
CA PHE A 88 -4.93 -3.83 10.48
C PHE A 88 -4.80 -2.34 10.83
N ASN A 89 -3.72 -1.69 10.40
CA ASN A 89 -3.51 -0.26 10.64
C ASN A 89 -4.57 0.63 9.95
N GLU A 90 -4.99 0.26 8.73
CA GLU A 90 -6.02 0.98 7.98
C GLU A 90 -7.40 0.86 8.65
N VAL A 91 -7.73 -0.33 9.16
CA VAL A 91 -8.94 -0.56 9.95
C VAL A 91 -8.91 0.23 11.26
N GLU A 92 -7.79 0.20 11.98
CA GLU A 92 -7.63 0.99 13.21
C GLU A 92 -7.78 2.49 12.94
N THR A 93 -7.23 2.98 11.83
CA THR A 93 -7.33 4.38 11.42
C THR A 93 -8.76 4.75 11.06
N THR A 94 -9.47 3.88 10.33
CA THR A 94 -10.89 4.07 9.99
C THR A 94 -11.79 4.07 11.22
N VAL A 95 -11.47 3.30 12.26
CA VAL A 95 -12.24 3.26 13.52
C VAL A 95 -12.00 4.50 14.38
N LYS A 96 -10.82 5.14 14.26
CA LYS A 96 -10.45 6.34 15.03
C LYS A 96 -10.90 7.65 14.35
N LEU A 97 -11.15 7.61 13.04
CA LEU A 97 -11.71 8.72 12.24
C LEU A 97 -13.21 8.91 12.52
#